data_AF-A0A7J6S4R7-F1
#
_entry.id   AF-A0A7J6S4R7-F1
#
_cell.length_a   1.000
_cell.length_b   1.000
_cell.length_c   1.000
_cell.angle_alpha   90.00
_cell.angle_beta   90.00
_cell.angle_gamma   90.00
#
_symmetry.space_group_name_H-M   'P 1'
#
loop_
_entity.id
_entity.type
_entity.pdbx_description
1 polymer ?
#
loop_
_entity_poly.entity_id
_entity_poly.type
_entity_poly.pdbx_seq_one_letter_code
_entity_poly.pdbx_strand_id
1 'polypeptide(L)'
;MSEFEAYAAATISPMLSRALADLYQQRGDSVEPVAYLTDWLKLWAAAQVAERSREEKARKQSECTEKVKADVTPLGSFETVAASLW
;
A
#
# COMPACT_ATOMS: atom_id res chain seq x y z
N MET A 1 2.51 -28.10 -8.72
CA MET A 1 1.86 -27.07 -7.89
C MET A 1 1.34 -26.01 -8.83
N SER A 2 0.05 -25.71 -8.78
CA SER A 2 -0.57 -24.76 -9.72
C SER A 2 -0.27 -23.30 -9.33
N GLU A 3 -0.35 -22.38 -10.29
CA GLU A 3 -0.20 -20.93 -10.03
C GLU A 3 -1.22 -20.44 -9.00
N PHE A 4 -2.42 -21.00 -9.02
CA PHE A 4 -3.45 -20.73 -8.02
C PHE A 4 -3.04 -21.18 -6.62
N GLU A 5 -2.46 -22.38 -6.48
CA GLU A 5 -1.98 -22.89 -5.19
C GLU A 5 -0.85 -22.01 -4.62
N ALA A 6 0.07 -21.55 -5.47
CA ALA A 6 1.14 -20.64 -5.07
C ALA A 6 0.59 -19.28 -4.61
N TYR A 7 -0.37 -18.73 -5.36
CA TYR A 7 -1.04 -17.47 -5.01
C TYR A 7 -1.82 -17.59 -3.70
N ALA A 8 -2.58 -18.67 -3.54
CA ALA A 8 -3.35 -18.94 -2.33
C ALA A 8 -2.45 -19.11 -1.11
N ALA A 9 -1.34 -19.83 -1.24
CA ALA A 9 -0.37 -20.02 -0.17
C ALA A 9 0.31 -18.72 0.26
N ALA A 10 0.63 -17.84 -0.70
CA ALA A 10 1.31 -16.58 -0.41
C ALA A 10 0.37 -15.49 0.16
N THR A 11 -0.91 -15.52 -0.22
CA THR A 11 -1.83 -14.39 0.03
C THR A 11 -3.00 -14.77 0.92
N ILE A 12 -3.69 -15.87 0.60
CA ILE A 12 -4.96 -16.25 1.23
C ILE A 12 -4.71 -16.98 2.56
N SER A 13 -3.80 -17.96 2.57
CA SER A 13 -3.53 -18.79 3.75
C SER A 13 -3.03 -17.99 4.97
N PRO A 14 -2.09 -17.04 4.85
CA PRO A 14 -1.64 -16.25 6.00
C PRO A 14 -2.74 -15.35 6.56
N MET A 15 -3.56 -14.80 5.65
CA MET A 15 -4.65 -13.90 5.97
C MET A 15 -5.76 -14.62 6.75
N LEU A 16 -6.20 -15.79 6.27
CA LEU A 16 -7.16 -16.63 6.98
C LEU A 16 -6.63 -17.15 8.33
N SER A 17 -5.34 -17.49 8.40
CA SER A 17 -4.73 -17.96 9.65
C SER A 17 -4.79 -16.89 10.74
N ARG A 18 -4.58 -15.62 10.36
CA ARG A 18 -4.69 -14.48 11.28
C ARG A 18 -6.13 -14.27 11.75
N ALA A 19 -7.10 -14.32 10.83
CA ALA A 19 -8.52 -14.19 11.16
C ALA A 19 -8.98 -15.28 12.14
N LEU A 20 -8.54 -16.52 11.93
CA LEU A 20 -8.83 -17.64 12.83
C LEU A 20 -8.17 -17.45 14.20
N ALA A 21 -6.92 -16.97 14.24
CA ALA A 21 -6.24 -16.68 15.51
C ALA A 21 -6.97 -15.59 16.31
N ASP A 22 -7.40 -14.51 15.64
CA ASP A 22 -8.18 -13.44 16.26
C ASP A 22 -9.52 -13.98 16.80
N LEU A 23 -10.22 -14.81 16.02
CA LEU A 23 -11.45 -15.48 16.45
C LEU A 23 -11.23 -16.34 17.71
N TYR A 24 -10.17 -17.16 17.74
CA TYR A 24 -9.87 -18.00 18.90
C TYR A 24 -9.50 -17.20 20.15
N GLN A 25 -8.97 -15.98 19.99
CA GLN A 25 -8.67 -15.08 21.10
C GLN A 25 -9.91 -14.38 21.67
N GLN A 26 -10.97 -14.20 20.88
CA GLN A 26 -12.24 -13.57 21.33
C GLN A 26 -13.11 -14.48 22.22
N ARG A 27 -12.49 -15.44 22.93
CA ARG A 27 -13.11 -16.50 23.73
C ARG A 27 -13.96 -15.92 24.86
N GLY A 28 -15.24 -15.67 24.57
CA GLY A 28 -16.21 -15.16 25.54
C GLY A 28 -17.56 -14.81 24.93
N ASP A 29 -17.57 -14.27 23.71
CA ASP A 29 -18.80 -13.84 23.06
C ASP A 29 -19.26 -14.83 21.99
N SER A 30 -20.58 -15.03 21.93
CA SER A 30 -21.34 -15.86 20.98
C SER A 30 -21.25 -15.31 19.54
N VAL A 31 -20.05 -15.04 19.04
CA VAL A 31 -19.88 -14.62 17.65
C VAL A 31 -19.87 -15.87 16.79
N GLU A 32 -20.81 -15.94 15.85
CA GLU A 32 -20.85 -17.02 14.86
C GLU A 32 -19.54 -16.98 14.04
N PRO A 33 -18.73 -18.06 14.03
CA PRO A 33 -17.41 -18.08 13.41
C PRO A 33 -17.40 -17.66 11.93
N VAL A 34 -18.44 -18.06 11.18
CA VAL A 34 -18.58 -17.76 9.76
C VAL A 34 -18.89 -16.28 9.54
N ALA A 35 -19.77 -15.69 10.37
CA ALA A 35 -20.09 -14.27 10.30
C ALA A 35 -18.85 -13.42 10.61
N TYR A 36 -18.11 -13.78 11.66
CA TYR A 36 -16.85 -13.11 12.01
C TYR A 36 -15.85 -13.14 10.85
N LEU A 37 -15.58 -14.33 10.30
CA LEU A 37 -14.63 -14.48 9.20
C LEU A 37 -15.07 -13.67 7.98
N THR A 38 -16.36 -13.66 7.67
CA THR A 38 -16.93 -12.89 6.56
C THR A 38 -16.70 -11.39 6.74
N ASP A 39 -16.96 -10.86 7.94
CA ASP A 39 -16.80 -9.43 8.20
C ASP A 39 -15.33 -9.03 8.30
N TRP A 40 -14.48 -9.89 8.86
CA TRP A 40 -13.03 -9.70 8.87
C TRP A 40 -12.46 -9.66 7.45
N LEU A 41 -12.90 -10.56 6.55
CA LEU A 41 -12.53 -10.57 5.14
C LEU A 41 -12.92 -9.29 4.42
N LYS A 42 -14.13 -8.76 4.66
CA LYS A 42 -14.58 -7.48 4.09
C LYS A 42 -13.69 -6.32 4.55
N LEU A 43 -13.38 -6.26 5.84
CA LEU A 43 -12.52 -5.22 6.41
C LEU A 43 -11.11 -5.26 5.82
N TRP A 44 -10.54 -6.46 5.72
CA TRP A 44 -9.22 -6.63 5.10
C TRP A 44 -9.23 -6.21 3.62
N ALA A 45 -10.24 -6.60 2.84
CA ALA A 45 -10.34 -6.21 1.44
C ALA A 45 -10.43 -4.68 1.29
N ALA A 46 -11.19 -4.01 2.14
CA ALA A 46 -11.26 -2.54 2.17
C ALA A 46 -9.90 -1.91 2.51
N ALA A 47 -9.16 -2.48 3.47
CA ALA A 47 -7.81 -2.03 3.83
C ALA A 47 -6.82 -2.17 2.66
N GLN A 48 -6.89 -3.26 1.89
CA GLN A 48 -6.04 -3.46 0.70
C GLN A 48 -6.30 -2.40 -0.38
N VAL A 49 -7.58 -2.05 -0.61
CA VAL A 49 -7.94 -0.99 -1.56
C VAL A 49 -7.40 0.36 -1.09
N ALA A 50 -7.52 0.66 0.21
CA ALA A 50 -7.00 1.89 0.79
C ALA A 50 -5.47 1.98 0.69
N GLU A 51 -4.75 0.89 0.93
CA GLU A 51 -3.29 0.86 0.85
C GLU A 51 -2.80 1.07 -0.59
N ARG A 52 -3.40 0.39 -1.57
CA ARG A 52 -3.11 0.64 -3.00
C ARG A 52 -3.36 2.10 -3.39
N SER A 53 -4.41 2.72 -2.85
CA SER A 53 -4.68 4.15 -3.08
C SER A 53 -3.60 5.05 -2.48
N ARG A 54 -3.04 4.70 -1.32
CA ARG A 54 -1.92 5.43 -0.70
C ARG A 54 -0.64 5.26 -1.49
N GLU A 55 -0.30 4.05 -1.89
CA GLU A 55 0.86 3.76 -2.74
C GLU A 55 0.80 4.54 -4.06
N GLU A 56 -0.37 4.56 -4.71
CA GLU A 56 -0.57 5.31 -5.94
C GLU A 56 -0.42 6.82 -5.74
N LYS A 57 -0.91 7.36 -4.62
CA LYS A 57 -0.70 8.77 -4.26
C LYS A 57 0.76 9.08 -4.00
N ALA A 58 1.46 8.22 -3.25
CA ALA A 58 2.89 8.38 -2.96
C ALA A 58 3.72 8.33 -4.25
N ARG A 59 3.39 7.42 -5.17
CA ARG A 59 4.01 7.33 -6.49
C ARG A 59 3.84 8.63 -7.28
N LYS A 60 2.61 9.13 -7.41
CA LYS A 60 2.34 10.41 -8.10
C LYS A 60 3.07 11.59 -7.46
N GLN A 61 3.17 11.61 -6.14
CA GLN A 61 3.90 12.64 -5.42
C GLN A 61 5.41 12.57 -5.70
N SER A 62 5.98 11.37 -5.76
CA SER A 62 7.38 11.16 -6.14
C SER A 62 7.64 11.63 -7.56
N GLU A 63 6.79 11.25 -8.52
CA GLU A 63 6.90 11.68 -9.92
C GLU A 63 6.80 13.21 -10.07
N CYS A 64 5.90 13.85 -9.32
CA CYS A 64 5.78 15.32 -9.29
C CYS A 64 7.06 15.96 -8.72
N THR A 65 7.57 15.41 -7.62
CA THR A 65 8.79 15.91 -6.98
C THR A 65 9.99 15.81 -7.92
N GLU A 66 10.13 14.69 -8.65
CA GLU A 66 11.18 14.54 -9.66
C GLU A 66 11.04 15.53 -10.81
N LYS A 67 9.82 15.77 -11.33
CA LYS A 67 9.59 16.78 -12.37
C LYS A 67 9.98 18.17 -11.91
N VAL A 68 9.54 18.59 -10.71
CA VAL A 68 9.93 19.88 -10.14
C VAL A 68 11.45 19.96 -9.96
N LYS A 69 12.09 18.89 -9.49
CA LYS A 69 13.54 18.84 -9.34
C LYS A 69 14.23 19.02 -10.70
N ALA A 70 13.75 18.30 -11.73
CA ALA A 70 14.24 18.39 -13.09
C ALA A 70 14.02 19.77 -13.72
N ASP A 71 12.93 20.47 -13.41
CA ASP A 71 12.66 21.83 -13.89
C ASP A 71 13.46 22.91 -13.14
N VAL A 72 13.87 22.63 -11.89
CA VAL A 72 14.68 23.55 -11.06
C VAL A 72 16.19 23.39 -11.31
N THR A 73 16.68 22.19 -11.65
CA THR A 73 18.10 21.98 -12.01
C THR A 73 18.62 22.89 -13.14
N PRO A 74 17.86 23.17 -14.22
CA PRO A 74 18.22 24.13 -15.27
C PRO A 74 18.28 25.58 -14.79
N LEU A 75 17.57 25.92 -13.71
CA LEU A 75 17.57 27.26 -13.11
C LEU A 75 18.74 27.47 -12.14
N GLY A 76 19.54 26.42 -11.89
CA GLY A 76 20.76 26.48 -11.08
C GLY A 76 21.98 27.11 -11.77
N SER A 77 21.87 27.63 -13.00
CA SER A 77 22.97 28.33 -13.69
C SER A 77 22.78 29.85 -13.80
N PHE A 78 21.97 30.47 -12.92
CA PHE A 78 21.96 31.93 -12.81
C PHE A 78 23.35 32.52 -12.48
N GLU A 79 24.28 31.74 -11.93
CA GLU A 79 25.68 32.15 -11.76
C GLU A 79 26.45 32.31 -13.08
N THR A 80 26.01 31.70 -14.19
CA THR A 80 26.70 31.84 -15.49
C THR A 80 26.36 33.15 -16.21
N VAL A 81 25.20 33.75 -15.93
CA VAL A 81 24.81 35.04 -16.56
C VAL A 81 25.52 36.22 -15.87
N ALA A 82 25.79 36.14 -14.57
CA ALA A 82 26.51 37.18 -13.84
C ALA A 82 28.01 37.26 -14.19
N ALA A 83 28.61 36.15 -14.64
CA ALA A 83 30.03 36.10 -15.04
C ALA A 83 30.30 36.61 -16.48
N SER A 84 29.25 36.95 -17.25
CA SER A 84 29.39 37.46 -18.62
C SER A 84 29.08 38.96 -18.76
N LEU A 85 28.83 39.66 -17.64
CA LEU A 85 28.51 41.10 -17.60
C LEU A 85 29.58 41.95 -16.89
N TRP A 86 30.77 41.41 -16.66
CA TRP A 86 31.96 42.13 -16.22
C TRP A 86 33.16 41.77 -17.09
#